data_AF-A0A1F3NSL0-F1
#
_entry.id   AF-A0A1F3NSL0-F1
#
_cell.length_a   1.000
_cell.length_b   1.000
_cell.length_c   1.000
_cell.angle_alpha   90.00
_cell.angle_beta   90.00
_cell.angle_gamma   90.00
#
_symmetry.space_group_name_H-M   'P 1'
#
loop_
_entity.id
_entity.type
_entity.pdbx_description
1 polymer ?
#
loop_
_entity_poly.entity_id
_entity_poly.type
_entity_poly.pdbx_seq_one_letter_code
_entity_poly.pdbx_strand_id
1 'polypeptide(L)'
;MFKILILLFILTSLTCYPQIPADFPVIGENDIPEADFKAARHFTAESLFGYMNGGAELYREYGITDAVITEFDIEDRHYKCEVFRMTGPEEAFGIYSVSKYRCLSSPGFSQYICLNRYQIQICKGPYYISIINRYGTSADSLVALKTAKILSEKITDPSIDLRTFIPDSDPEIIKGTAVMAKGELGLANGATKWEDYFRDLTGYCTLIYTGPDKTILSVRFAREEDFKLFINFRGWGLCELSISDVTIDSGETLRLLGNNHILIRIPAAGNRE
;
A
#
# COMPACT_ATOMS: atom_id res chain seq x y z
N MET A 1 -43.72 57.36 13.36
CA MET A 1 -42.61 57.17 12.41
C MET A 1 -41.94 55.84 12.73
N PHE A 2 -42.15 54.85 11.86
CA PHE A 2 -41.61 53.49 11.98
C PHE A 2 -40.12 53.53 11.61
N LYS A 3 -39.21 53.31 12.58
CA LYS A 3 -37.79 53.07 12.29
C LYS A 3 -37.60 51.57 12.10
N ILE A 4 -37.52 51.15 10.85
CA ILE A 4 -37.14 49.79 10.45
C ILE A 4 -35.63 49.66 10.72
N LEU A 5 -35.28 48.83 11.70
CA LEU A 5 -33.91 48.41 11.97
C LEU A 5 -33.60 47.24 11.03
N ILE A 6 -32.87 47.51 9.95
CA ILE A 6 -32.35 46.47 9.05
C ILE A 6 -31.13 45.86 9.74
N LEU A 7 -31.29 44.65 10.27
CA LEU A 7 -30.20 43.83 10.79
C LEU A 7 -29.53 43.12 9.60
N LEU A 8 -28.36 43.60 9.18
CA LEU A 8 -27.55 42.97 8.14
C LEU A 8 -26.89 41.71 8.71
N PHE A 9 -27.45 40.54 8.42
CA PHE A 9 -26.84 39.25 8.74
C PHE A 9 -25.71 38.98 7.72
N ILE A 10 -24.47 39.31 8.09
CA ILE A 10 -23.30 38.93 7.30
C ILE A 10 -23.10 37.42 7.48
N LEU A 11 -23.63 36.63 6.55
CA LEU A 11 -23.23 35.24 6.37
C LEU A 11 -21.78 35.23 5.88
N THR A 12 -20.82 35.23 6.80
CA THR A 12 -19.47 34.77 6.48
C THR A 12 -19.54 33.28 6.22
N SER A 13 -19.63 32.89 4.95
CA SER A 13 -19.32 31.54 4.53
C SER A 13 -17.87 31.26 4.92
N LEU A 14 -17.68 30.59 6.06
CA LEU A 14 -16.44 29.92 6.40
C LEU A 14 -16.21 28.89 5.30
N THR A 15 -15.49 29.28 4.25
CA THR A 15 -14.87 28.34 3.33
C THR A 15 -13.86 27.57 4.17
N CYS A 16 -14.28 26.42 4.69
CA CYS A 16 -13.39 25.46 5.31
C CYS A 16 -12.48 24.95 4.19
N TYR A 17 -11.36 25.64 3.96
CA TYR A 17 -10.31 25.11 3.12
C TYR A 17 -9.90 23.76 3.73
N PRO A 18 -9.89 22.65 2.98
CA PRO A 18 -9.34 21.40 3.48
C PRO A 18 -7.94 21.65 4.04
N GLN A 19 -7.82 21.64 5.36
CA GLN A 19 -6.57 21.78 6.07
C GLN A 19 -5.90 20.42 6.11
N ILE A 20 -4.59 20.41 5.86
CA ILE A 20 -3.77 19.22 6.07
C ILE A 20 -3.83 18.88 7.57
N PRO A 21 -4.13 17.63 7.96
CA PRO A 21 -4.10 17.22 9.35
C PRO A 21 -2.73 17.52 9.99
N ALA A 22 -2.73 18.01 11.23
CA ALA A 22 -1.49 18.43 11.90
C ALA A 22 -0.47 17.28 12.12
N ASP A 23 -0.94 16.04 12.12
CA ASP A 23 -0.15 14.83 12.26
C ASP A 23 0.30 14.23 10.92
N PHE A 24 -0.08 14.84 9.79
CA PHE A 24 0.26 14.32 8.47
C PHE A 24 1.75 14.60 8.15
N PRO A 25 2.54 13.58 7.77
CA PRO A 25 3.94 13.77 7.44
C PRO A 25 4.08 14.53 6.12
N VAL A 26 4.37 15.83 6.21
CA VAL A 26 4.60 16.72 5.07
C VAL A 26 6.03 17.23 5.09
N ILE A 27 6.65 17.31 3.91
CA ILE A 27 7.96 17.94 3.72
C ILE A 27 7.77 19.43 3.44
N GLY A 28 8.60 20.30 4.01
CA GLY A 28 8.53 21.74 3.76
C GLY A 28 9.86 22.47 3.99
N GLU A 29 9.81 23.80 3.97
CA GLU A 29 10.99 24.68 4.04
C GLU A 29 11.87 24.43 5.26
N ASN A 30 11.29 24.11 6.42
CA ASN A 30 12.05 23.79 7.63
C ASN A 30 12.86 22.48 7.52
N ASP A 31 12.45 21.57 6.63
CA ASP A 31 13.10 20.28 6.41
C ASP A 31 14.23 20.40 5.37
N ILE A 32 14.03 21.23 4.34
CA ILE A 32 14.96 21.46 3.24
C ILE A 32 15.00 22.98 2.96
N PRO A 33 15.78 23.76 3.73
CA PRO A 33 15.79 25.23 3.62
C PRO A 33 16.25 25.76 2.27
N GLU A 34 17.03 24.97 1.52
CA GLU A 34 17.52 25.29 0.19
C GLU A 34 16.49 25.08 -0.93
N ALA A 35 15.33 24.48 -0.63
CA ALA A 35 14.31 24.16 -1.63
C ALA A 35 13.23 25.24 -1.74
N ASP A 36 12.80 25.50 -2.97
CA ASP A 36 11.63 26.35 -3.26
C ASP A 36 10.38 25.47 -3.32
N PHE A 37 9.53 25.58 -2.30
CA PHE A 37 8.32 24.75 -2.17
C PHE A 37 7.10 25.40 -2.81
N LYS A 38 6.36 24.63 -3.60
CA LYS A 38 4.99 25.00 -3.99
C LYS A 38 4.02 24.68 -2.85
N ALA A 39 2.86 25.34 -2.88
CA ALA A 39 1.79 25.05 -1.94
C ALA A 39 1.39 23.57 -1.97
N ALA A 40 1.44 22.92 -0.81
CA ALA A 40 1.01 21.54 -0.66
C ALA A 40 -0.48 21.39 -0.96
N ARG A 41 -0.84 20.34 -1.69
CA ARG A 41 -2.22 20.02 -2.05
C ARG A 41 -2.69 18.80 -1.27
N HIS A 42 -3.82 18.95 -0.59
CA HIS A 42 -4.47 17.89 0.15
C HIS A 42 -5.64 17.32 -0.65
N PHE A 43 -5.76 16.00 -0.66
CA PHE A 43 -6.81 15.27 -1.35
C PHE A 43 -7.45 14.26 -0.37
N THR A 44 -8.76 14.33 -0.18
CA THR A 44 -9.54 13.21 0.39
C THR A 44 -9.63 12.06 -0.60
N ALA A 45 -10.04 10.88 -0.13
CA ALA A 45 -10.34 9.73 -0.97
C ALA A 45 -11.23 10.06 -2.19
N GLU A 46 -12.26 10.91 -2.02
CA GLU A 46 -13.16 11.31 -3.10
C GLU A 46 -12.48 12.25 -4.10
N SER A 47 -11.73 13.24 -3.61
CA SER A 47 -11.09 14.23 -4.48
C SER A 47 -9.85 13.70 -5.21
N LEU A 48 -9.27 12.60 -4.73
CA LEU A 48 -8.09 11.96 -5.34
C LEU A 48 -8.34 11.48 -6.77
N PHE A 49 -9.59 11.13 -7.12
CA PHE A 49 -9.99 10.78 -8.48
C PHE A 49 -9.66 11.89 -9.49
N GLY A 50 -9.89 13.16 -9.11
CA GLY A 50 -9.57 14.31 -9.96
C GLY A 50 -8.07 14.51 -10.18
N TYR A 51 -7.24 13.98 -9.27
CA TYR A 51 -5.78 14.02 -9.37
C TYR A 51 -5.21 12.84 -10.20
N MET A 52 -5.74 11.62 -10.02
CA MET A 52 -5.11 10.40 -10.54
C MET A 52 -5.77 9.77 -11.78
N ASN A 53 -6.84 10.36 -12.33
CA ASN A 53 -7.48 9.97 -13.61
C ASN A 53 -7.59 8.44 -13.83
N GLY A 54 -8.33 7.74 -12.97
CA GLY A 54 -8.50 6.28 -12.98
C GLY A 54 -7.51 5.51 -12.08
N GLY A 55 -6.32 6.08 -11.82
CA GLY A 55 -5.38 5.47 -10.87
C GLY A 55 -5.91 5.40 -9.43
N ALA A 56 -6.87 6.24 -9.07
CA ALA A 56 -7.43 6.32 -7.71
C ALA A 56 -8.29 5.10 -7.33
N GLU A 57 -8.83 4.34 -8.29
CA GLU A 57 -9.64 3.15 -7.98
C GLU A 57 -8.83 2.11 -7.19
N LEU A 58 -7.56 1.92 -7.56
CA LEU A 58 -6.65 1.03 -6.83
C LEU A 58 -6.48 1.50 -5.39
N TYR A 59 -6.18 2.79 -5.18
CA TYR A 59 -6.01 3.34 -3.83
C TYR A 59 -7.28 3.24 -2.98
N ARG A 60 -8.46 3.38 -3.61
CA ARG A 60 -9.75 3.16 -2.96
C ARG A 60 -9.96 1.71 -2.54
N GLU A 61 -9.58 0.74 -3.37
CA GLU A 61 -9.65 -0.69 -3.04
C GLU A 61 -8.79 -1.04 -1.81
N TYR A 62 -7.64 -0.38 -1.66
CA TYR A 62 -6.81 -0.50 -0.46
C TYR A 62 -7.23 0.47 0.66
N GLY A 63 -8.34 1.19 0.56
CA GLY A 63 -8.81 2.06 1.63
C GLY A 63 -7.89 3.26 1.90
N ILE A 64 -7.62 4.06 0.88
CA ILE A 64 -7.04 5.41 1.05
C ILE A 64 -7.96 6.27 1.92
N THR A 65 -7.36 7.05 2.83
CA THR A 65 -8.06 8.04 3.64
C THR A 65 -7.85 9.44 3.07
N ASP A 66 -6.59 9.85 2.99
CA ASP A 66 -6.18 11.12 2.43
C ASP A 66 -4.75 11.09 1.86
N ALA A 67 -4.42 12.07 1.03
CA ALA A 67 -3.12 12.22 0.40
C ALA A 67 -2.66 13.67 0.39
N VAL A 68 -1.36 13.89 0.57
CA VAL A 68 -0.73 15.20 0.42
C VAL A 68 0.33 15.14 -0.66
N ILE A 69 0.21 16.04 -1.63
CA ILE A 69 1.13 16.19 -2.75
C ILE A 69 1.89 17.50 -2.59
N THR A 70 3.21 17.39 -2.47
CA THR A 70 4.12 18.53 -2.37
C THR A 70 5.08 18.52 -3.55
N GLU A 71 5.30 19.67 -4.16
CA GLU A 71 6.27 19.85 -5.24
C GLU A 71 7.30 20.89 -4.79
N PHE A 72 8.56 20.66 -5.12
CA PHE A 72 9.63 21.59 -4.77
C PHE A 72 10.80 21.50 -5.75
N ASP A 73 11.53 22.60 -5.83
CA ASP A 73 12.65 22.76 -6.74
C ASP A 73 13.97 23.02 -5.96
N ILE A 74 15.06 22.39 -6.41
CA ILE A 74 16.42 22.62 -5.88
C ILE A 74 17.37 22.73 -7.08
N GLU A 75 18.06 23.86 -7.23
CA GLU A 75 19.08 24.05 -8.28
C GLU A 75 18.63 23.55 -9.67
N ASP A 76 17.47 24.03 -10.14
CA ASP A 76 16.82 23.65 -11.42
C ASP A 76 16.33 22.19 -11.52
N ARG A 77 16.25 21.48 -10.39
CA ARG A 77 15.73 20.10 -10.32
C ARG A 77 14.36 20.10 -9.67
N HIS A 78 13.42 19.46 -10.34
CA HIS A 78 12.03 19.36 -9.89
C HIS A 78 11.77 18.02 -9.21
N TYR A 79 11.15 18.08 -8.02
CA TYR A 79 10.74 16.93 -7.24
C TYR A 79 9.25 16.99 -6.93
N LYS A 80 8.63 15.81 -6.90
CA LYS A 80 7.25 15.63 -6.45
C LYS A 80 7.22 14.57 -5.36
N CYS A 81 6.73 14.94 -4.19
CA CYS A 81 6.48 14.05 -3.09
C CYS A 81 4.97 13.81 -2.96
N GLU A 82 4.58 12.53 -3.03
CA GLU A 82 3.22 12.07 -2.89
C GLU A 82 3.16 11.17 -1.66
N VAL A 83 2.42 11.60 -0.64
CA VAL A 83 2.26 10.88 0.61
C VAL A 83 0.80 10.47 0.74
N PHE A 84 0.55 9.17 0.77
CA PHE A 84 -0.78 8.56 0.82
C PHE A 84 -0.97 7.91 2.18
N ARG A 85 -2.00 8.30 2.91
CA ARG A 85 -2.41 7.67 4.18
C ARG A 85 -3.51 6.66 3.91
N MET A 86 -3.23 5.41 4.20
CA MET A 86 -4.19 4.32 4.10
C MET A 86 -4.88 4.08 5.45
N THR A 87 -5.92 3.25 5.47
CA THR A 87 -6.62 2.86 6.71
C THR A 87 -5.76 2.07 7.70
N GLY A 88 -4.62 1.52 7.25
CA GLY A 88 -3.69 0.78 8.10
C GLY A 88 -2.36 0.43 7.41
N PRO A 89 -1.40 -0.14 8.16
CA PRO A 89 -0.09 -0.51 7.64
C PRO A 89 -0.13 -1.66 6.63
N GLU A 90 -1.15 -2.50 6.70
CA GLU A 90 -1.38 -3.57 5.73
C GLU A 90 -1.76 -3.01 4.37
N GLU A 91 -2.68 -2.06 4.36
CA GLU A 91 -3.15 -1.38 3.17
C GLU A 91 -2.04 -0.57 2.49
N ALA A 92 -1.23 0.13 3.29
CA ALA A 92 -0.05 0.84 2.80
C ALA A 92 0.98 -0.10 2.18
N PHE A 93 1.23 -1.25 2.82
CA PHE A 93 2.12 -2.26 2.26
C PHE A 93 1.55 -2.87 0.97
N GLY A 94 0.24 -3.06 0.90
CA GLY A 94 -0.48 -3.48 -0.30
C GLY A 94 -0.15 -2.61 -1.51
N ILE A 95 -0.43 -1.30 -1.41
CA ILE A 95 -0.10 -0.33 -2.47
C ILE A 95 1.39 -0.34 -2.79
N TYR A 96 2.26 -0.32 -1.79
CA TYR A 96 3.71 -0.39 -2.00
C TYR A 96 4.13 -1.64 -2.78
N SER A 97 3.57 -2.79 -2.42
CA SER A 97 3.96 -4.08 -2.98
C SER A 97 3.58 -4.24 -4.46
N VAL A 98 2.45 -3.65 -4.88
CA VAL A 98 2.00 -3.64 -6.28
C VAL A 98 2.59 -2.49 -7.09
N SER A 99 2.98 -1.38 -6.43
CA SER A 99 3.50 -0.19 -7.11
C SER A 99 5.02 -0.22 -7.29
N LYS A 100 5.77 -0.94 -6.45
CA LYS A 100 7.23 -0.96 -6.53
C LYS A 100 7.70 -1.52 -7.87
N TYR A 101 8.64 -0.84 -8.52
CA TYR A 101 9.14 -1.25 -9.83
C TYR A 101 10.65 -1.08 -9.97
N ARG A 102 11.32 -2.14 -10.45
CA ARG A 102 12.77 -2.19 -10.75
C ARG A 102 13.63 -1.58 -9.64
N CYS A 103 13.48 -2.07 -8.42
CA CYS A 103 14.26 -1.62 -7.27
C CYS A 103 15.76 -1.89 -7.51
N LEU A 104 16.55 -0.83 -7.58
CA LEU A 104 18.01 -0.89 -7.70
C LEU A 104 18.67 -1.07 -6.34
N SER A 105 18.08 -0.50 -5.28
CA SER A 105 18.53 -0.67 -3.91
C SER A 105 17.40 -0.45 -2.90
N SER A 106 17.64 -0.93 -1.67
CA SER A 106 16.77 -0.76 -0.52
C SER A 106 17.58 -0.18 0.65
N PRO A 107 17.61 1.15 0.82
CA PRO A 107 18.30 1.83 1.92
C PRO A 107 17.85 1.34 3.31
N GLY A 108 18.77 1.23 4.27
CA GLY A 108 18.49 0.62 5.58
C GLY A 108 17.66 1.42 6.58
N PHE A 109 17.11 2.60 6.22
CA PHE A 109 16.37 3.45 7.17
C PHE A 109 14.85 3.18 7.20
N SER A 110 14.34 2.38 6.28
CA SER A 110 12.95 1.90 6.31
C SER A 110 12.91 0.43 5.97
N GLN A 111 12.01 -0.31 6.61
CA GLN A 111 11.82 -1.73 6.32
C GLN A 111 11.34 -1.94 4.89
N TYR A 112 10.47 -1.08 4.35
CA TYR A 112 9.94 -1.22 3.01
C TYR A 112 10.33 -0.01 2.19
N ILE A 113 11.36 -0.17 1.38
CA ILE A 113 11.85 0.89 0.50
C ILE A 113 12.42 0.32 -0.80
N CYS A 114 12.07 1.00 -1.88
CA CYS A 114 12.52 0.71 -3.23
C CYS A 114 13.03 2.01 -3.84
N LEU A 115 14.33 2.08 -4.13
CA LEU A 115 14.93 3.15 -4.92
C LEU A 115 15.12 2.66 -6.34
N ASN A 116 14.59 3.39 -7.32
CA ASN A 116 15.00 3.31 -8.70
C ASN A 116 15.55 4.67 -9.15
N ARG A 117 15.96 4.78 -10.42
CA ARG A 117 16.58 6.00 -10.94
C ARG A 117 15.69 7.24 -10.77
N TYR A 118 14.39 7.13 -11.01
CA TYR A 118 13.46 8.27 -11.09
C TYR A 118 12.55 8.41 -9.87
N GLN A 119 12.61 7.46 -8.94
CA GLN A 119 11.64 7.38 -7.86
C GLN A 119 12.21 6.66 -6.62
N ILE A 120 11.81 7.14 -5.45
CA ILE A 120 11.86 6.39 -4.20
C ILE A 120 10.44 6.10 -3.73
N GLN A 121 10.18 4.84 -3.44
CA GLN A 121 8.92 4.37 -2.87
C GLN A 121 9.17 3.81 -1.49
N ILE A 122 8.32 4.16 -0.52
CA ILE A 122 8.46 3.76 0.88
C ILE A 122 7.09 3.32 1.40
N CYS A 123 7.08 2.29 2.23
CA CYS A 123 5.96 2.00 3.12
C CYS A 123 6.44 2.07 4.57
N LYS A 124 5.78 2.88 5.39
CA LYS A 124 6.03 2.98 6.83
C LYS A 124 4.73 3.32 7.55
N GLY A 125 4.38 2.53 8.56
CA GLY A 125 3.09 2.70 9.21
C GLY A 125 1.94 2.63 8.20
N PRO A 126 0.88 3.43 8.36
CA PRO A 126 -0.23 3.51 7.41
C PRO A 126 0.10 4.33 6.14
N TYR A 127 1.36 4.70 5.90
CA TYR A 127 1.73 5.58 4.79
C TYR A 127 2.46 4.84 3.67
N TYR A 128 1.99 5.08 2.45
CA TYR A 128 2.75 4.85 1.23
C TYR A 128 3.27 6.19 0.70
N ILE A 129 4.57 6.27 0.43
CA ILE A 129 5.25 7.50 -0.01
C ILE A 129 5.93 7.25 -1.35
N SER A 130 5.74 8.18 -2.29
CA SER A 130 6.35 8.19 -3.61
C SER A 130 7.06 9.53 -3.82
N ILE A 131 8.37 9.53 -3.96
CA ILE A 131 9.19 10.71 -4.25
C ILE A 131 9.74 10.55 -5.66
N ILE A 132 9.29 11.40 -6.57
CA ILE A 132 9.58 11.33 -8.00
C ILE A 132 10.53 12.47 -8.37
N ASN A 133 11.53 12.16 -9.20
CA ASN A 133 12.43 13.12 -9.82
C ASN A 133 12.40 12.98 -11.35
N ARG A 134 12.78 14.04 -12.07
CA ARG A 134 12.66 14.09 -13.53
C ARG A 134 13.82 13.43 -14.29
N TYR A 135 15.05 13.63 -13.82
CA TYR A 135 16.25 13.37 -14.63
C TYR A 135 16.98 12.07 -14.27
N GLY A 136 16.79 11.56 -13.06
CA GLY A 136 17.36 10.30 -12.68
C GLY A 136 18.88 10.30 -12.51
N THR A 137 19.45 11.43 -12.12
CA THR A 137 20.89 11.53 -11.87
C THR A 137 21.23 11.08 -10.44
N SER A 138 22.50 10.86 -10.16
CA SER A 138 22.95 10.56 -8.79
C SER A 138 22.63 11.69 -7.81
N ALA A 139 22.72 12.95 -8.24
CA ALA A 139 22.33 14.10 -7.42
C ALA A 139 20.82 14.06 -7.08
N ASP A 140 19.97 13.73 -8.05
CA ASP A 140 18.53 13.55 -7.79
C ASP A 140 18.25 12.44 -6.79
N SER A 141 19.01 11.35 -6.89
CA SER A 141 18.88 10.22 -5.97
C SER A 141 19.27 10.63 -4.54
N LEU A 142 20.27 11.48 -4.35
CA LEU A 142 20.68 11.98 -3.03
C LEU A 142 19.61 12.87 -2.40
N VAL A 143 19.03 13.80 -3.18
CA VAL A 143 17.93 14.66 -2.70
C VAL A 143 16.70 13.82 -2.35
N ALA A 144 16.33 12.88 -3.22
CA ALA A 144 15.20 11.98 -2.97
C ALA A 144 15.45 11.15 -1.69
N LEU A 145 16.67 10.63 -1.48
CA LEU A 145 17.03 9.86 -0.28
C LEU A 145 16.97 10.71 1.00
N LYS A 146 17.46 11.95 0.96
CA LYS A 146 17.34 12.90 2.08
C LYS A 146 15.87 13.14 2.43
N THR A 147 15.04 13.42 1.41
CA THR A 147 13.60 13.65 1.55
C THR A 147 12.88 12.42 2.13
N ALA A 148 13.19 11.25 1.59
CA ALA A 148 12.67 9.95 2.03
C ALA A 148 12.95 9.67 3.51
N LYS A 149 14.19 9.95 3.94
CA LYS A 149 14.63 9.76 5.32
C LYS A 149 13.86 10.67 6.27
N ILE A 150 13.76 11.96 5.96
CA ILE A 150 13.04 12.95 6.77
C ILE A 150 11.57 12.54 6.94
N LEU A 151 10.87 12.22 5.85
CA LEU A 151 9.47 11.80 5.91
C LEU A 151 9.29 10.52 6.71
N SER A 152 10.22 9.56 6.56
CA SER A 152 10.19 8.33 7.34
C SER A 152 10.38 8.60 8.84
N GLU A 153 11.23 9.54 9.22
CA GLU A 153 11.46 9.92 10.63
C GLU A 153 10.25 10.62 11.27
N LYS A 154 9.41 11.29 10.47
CA LYS A 154 8.14 11.88 10.94
C LYS A 154 7.05 10.85 11.24
N ILE A 155 7.19 9.60 10.77
CA ILE A 155 6.21 8.53 10.99
C ILE A 155 6.69 7.62 12.12
N THR A 156 5.92 7.56 13.20
CA THR A 156 6.20 6.72 14.37
C THR A 156 5.41 5.41 14.37
N ASP A 157 4.36 5.31 13.57
CA ASP A 157 3.52 4.13 13.48
C ASP A 157 4.31 2.88 13.03
N PRO A 158 4.02 1.70 13.61
CA PRO A 158 4.69 0.48 13.23
C PRO A 158 4.29 0.04 11.83
N SER A 159 5.26 -0.45 11.06
CA SER A 159 5.01 -1.12 9.79
C SER A 159 4.32 -2.48 10.00
N ILE A 160 3.76 -3.04 8.93
CA ILE A 160 3.16 -4.37 8.94
C ILE A 160 4.15 -5.45 9.42
N ASP A 161 3.67 -6.40 10.21
CA ASP A 161 4.40 -7.63 10.51
C ASP A 161 3.98 -8.77 9.59
N LEU A 162 4.79 -9.07 8.56
CA LEU A 162 4.51 -10.12 7.59
C LEU A 162 4.50 -11.54 8.19
N ARG A 163 5.04 -11.74 9.40
CA ARG A 163 4.99 -13.04 10.10
C ARG A 163 3.56 -13.42 10.49
N THR A 164 2.66 -12.45 10.59
CA THR A 164 1.22 -12.69 10.79
C THR A 164 0.58 -13.40 9.59
N PHE A 165 1.17 -13.27 8.40
CA PHE A 165 0.72 -13.93 7.18
C PHE A 165 1.51 -15.21 6.89
N ILE A 166 2.82 -15.19 7.04
CA ILE A 166 3.67 -16.35 6.75
C ILE A 166 4.63 -16.57 7.93
N PRO A 167 4.20 -17.27 8.99
CA PRO A 167 4.95 -17.38 10.24
C PRO A 167 6.27 -18.16 10.11
N ASP A 168 6.33 -19.11 9.17
CA ASP A 168 7.48 -20.04 9.03
C ASP A 168 8.53 -19.56 8.01
N SER A 169 8.52 -18.28 7.61
CA SER A 169 9.38 -17.78 6.56
C SER A 169 10.16 -16.56 7.01
N ASP A 170 11.39 -16.45 6.50
CA ASP A 170 12.24 -15.29 6.75
C ASP A 170 11.60 -14.02 6.14
N PRO A 171 11.28 -13.00 6.96
CA PRO A 171 10.69 -11.76 6.48
C PRO A 171 11.53 -11.06 5.41
N GLU A 172 12.86 -11.18 5.43
CA GLU A 172 13.71 -10.53 4.42
C GLU A 172 13.60 -11.19 3.06
N ILE A 173 13.36 -12.50 3.01
CA ILE A 173 13.09 -13.23 1.76
C ILE A 173 11.72 -12.81 1.19
N ILE A 174 10.72 -12.67 2.05
CA ILE A 174 9.35 -12.34 1.66
C ILE A 174 9.27 -10.89 1.16
N LYS A 175 9.88 -9.95 1.88
CA LYS A 175 9.79 -8.51 1.64
C LYS A 175 10.15 -8.09 0.20
N GLY A 176 11.15 -8.73 -0.39
CA GLY A 176 11.64 -8.40 -1.73
C GLY A 176 10.63 -8.74 -2.83
N THR A 177 9.97 -9.89 -2.75
CA THR A 177 9.18 -10.46 -3.85
C THR A 177 7.70 -10.62 -3.55
N ALA A 178 7.28 -10.46 -2.29
CA ALA A 178 5.89 -10.63 -1.94
C ALA A 178 5.03 -9.48 -2.44
N VAL A 179 3.81 -9.86 -2.80
CA VAL A 179 2.73 -9.00 -3.24
C VAL A 179 1.57 -9.20 -2.29
N MET A 180 1.06 -8.10 -1.74
CA MET A 180 -0.15 -8.11 -0.96
C MET A 180 -1.27 -7.55 -1.81
N ALA A 181 -2.19 -8.44 -2.23
CA ALA A 181 -3.34 -8.08 -3.04
C ALA A 181 -4.62 -8.00 -2.20
N LYS A 182 -5.37 -6.91 -2.38
CA LYS A 182 -6.76 -6.78 -1.95
C LYS A 182 -7.61 -6.65 -3.20
N GLY A 183 -8.71 -7.40 -3.30
CA GLY A 183 -9.63 -7.31 -4.43
C GLY A 183 -9.00 -7.59 -5.81
N GLU A 184 -9.75 -7.21 -6.84
CA GLU A 184 -9.44 -7.49 -8.24
C GLU A 184 -8.33 -6.57 -8.78
N LEU A 185 -8.34 -5.28 -8.44
CA LEU A 185 -7.32 -4.35 -8.96
C LEU A 185 -5.95 -4.65 -8.35
N GLY A 186 -5.90 -5.06 -7.08
CA GLY A 186 -4.70 -5.51 -6.43
C GLY A 186 -4.07 -6.72 -7.11
N LEU A 187 -4.89 -7.70 -7.53
CA LEU A 187 -4.41 -8.85 -8.31
C LEU A 187 -3.96 -8.43 -9.70
N ALA A 188 -4.74 -7.61 -10.40
CA ALA A 188 -4.40 -7.17 -11.75
C ALA A 188 -3.09 -6.39 -11.83
N ASN A 189 -2.76 -5.62 -10.79
CA ASN A 189 -1.55 -4.81 -10.73
C ASN A 189 -0.33 -5.57 -10.19
N GLY A 190 -0.50 -6.52 -9.25
CA GLY A 190 0.63 -7.17 -8.58
C GLY A 190 0.80 -8.65 -8.86
N ALA A 191 -0.26 -9.36 -9.22
CA ALA A 191 -0.33 -10.82 -9.14
C ALA A 191 -1.30 -11.44 -10.16
N THR A 192 -1.29 -10.96 -11.41
CA THR A 192 -2.23 -11.32 -12.50
C THR A 192 -2.42 -12.84 -12.67
N LYS A 193 -1.36 -13.63 -12.44
CA LYS A 193 -1.41 -15.11 -12.51
C LYS A 193 -2.41 -15.75 -11.54
N TRP A 194 -2.82 -15.01 -10.51
CA TRP A 194 -3.70 -15.47 -9.45
C TRP A 194 -5.15 -14.96 -9.59
N GLU A 195 -5.48 -14.19 -10.62
CA GLU A 195 -6.85 -13.69 -10.84
C GLU A 195 -7.88 -14.82 -10.88
N ASP A 196 -7.62 -15.86 -11.69
CA ASP A 196 -8.52 -17.02 -11.78
C ASP A 196 -8.68 -17.77 -10.44
N TYR A 197 -7.68 -17.69 -9.57
CA TYR A 197 -7.68 -18.35 -8.26
C TYR A 197 -8.63 -17.66 -7.27
N PHE A 198 -8.86 -16.36 -7.46
CA PHE A 198 -9.70 -15.51 -6.59
C PHE A 198 -10.93 -14.94 -7.30
N ARG A 199 -11.22 -15.39 -8.53
CA ARG A 199 -12.36 -14.95 -9.33
C ARG A 199 -13.68 -15.06 -8.55
N ASP A 200 -14.51 -14.03 -8.68
CA ASP A 200 -15.81 -13.88 -8.03
C ASP A 200 -15.78 -13.84 -6.49
N LEU A 201 -14.58 -13.74 -5.89
CA LEU A 201 -14.42 -13.56 -4.45
C LEU A 201 -14.23 -12.09 -4.10
N THR A 202 -14.72 -11.70 -2.93
CA THR A 202 -14.54 -10.35 -2.39
C THR A 202 -14.13 -10.43 -0.92
N GLY A 203 -13.76 -9.29 -0.33
CA GLY A 203 -13.49 -9.22 1.10
C GLY A 203 -12.24 -9.96 1.58
N TYR A 204 -11.33 -10.34 0.68
CA TYR A 204 -10.07 -10.98 1.01
C TYR A 204 -8.88 -10.00 0.97
N CYS A 205 -7.87 -10.32 1.76
CA CYS A 205 -6.50 -9.84 1.63
C CYS A 205 -5.59 -11.06 1.50
N THR A 206 -4.76 -11.09 0.46
CA THR A 206 -3.84 -12.21 0.23
C THR A 206 -2.40 -11.71 0.14
N LEU A 207 -1.51 -12.28 0.96
CA LEU A 207 -0.07 -12.14 0.78
C LEU A 207 0.44 -13.30 -0.08
N ILE A 208 1.02 -12.96 -1.22
CA ILE A 208 1.50 -13.88 -2.23
C ILE A 208 3.01 -13.80 -2.28
N TYR A 209 3.69 -14.90 -1.96
CA TYR A 209 5.12 -15.05 -2.13
C TYR A 209 5.40 -16.13 -3.16
N THR A 210 6.06 -15.77 -4.27
CA THR A 210 6.52 -16.73 -5.28
C THR A 210 8.01 -17.00 -5.09
N GLY A 211 8.34 -18.17 -4.59
CA GLY A 211 9.70 -18.68 -4.50
C GLY A 211 10.07 -19.57 -5.69
N PRO A 212 11.31 -20.08 -5.75
CA PRO A 212 11.76 -20.95 -6.84
C PRO A 212 10.99 -22.29 -6.89
N ASP A 213 10.75 -22.90 -5.72
CA ASP A 213 10.19 -24.26 -5.64
C ASP A 213 8.71 -24.31 -5.26
N LYS A 214 8.14 -23.18 -4.84
CA LYS A 214 6.76 -23.09 -4.38
C LYS A 214 6.23 -21.66 -4.40
N THR A 215 4.92 -21.54 -4.49
CA THR A 215 4.19 -20.32 -4.17
C THR A 215 3.46 -20.49 -2.84
N ILE A 216 3.51 -19.46 -2.00
CA ILE A 216 2.76 -19.39 -0.75
C ILE A 216 1.68 -18.31 -0.91
N LEU A 217 0.43 -18.69 -0.68
CA LEU A 217 -0.69 -17.76 -0.56
C LEU A 217 -1.15 -17.75 0.90
N SER A 218 -1.16 -16.58 1.52
CA SER A 218 -1.72 -16.39 2.85
C SER A 218 -2.96 -15.52 2.74
N VAL A 219 -4.14 -16.15 2.80
CA VAL A 219 -5.42 -15.54 2.47
C VAL A 219 -6.23 -15.32 3.74
N ARG A 220 -6.57 -14.07 4.02
CA ARG A 220 -7.42 -13.68 5.14
C ARG A 220 -8.70 -13.02 4.63
N PHE A 221 -9.84 -13.47 5.12
CA PHE A 221 -11.15 -12.92 4.77
C PHE A 221 -11.70 -12.06 5.90
N ALA A 222 -12.37 -10.96 5.53
CA ALA A 222 -13.07 -10.09 6.47
C ALA A 222 -14.27 -10.80 7.11
N ARG A 223 -14.98 -11.65 6.35
CA ARG A 223 -16.16 -12.38 6.82
C ARG A 223 -15.93 -13.89 6.74
N GLU A 224 -16.49 -14.60 7.72
CA GLU A 224 -16.48 -16.08 7.75
C GLU A 224 -17.26 -16.69 6.57
N GLU A 225 -18.29 -16.00 6.09
CA GLU A 225 -19.06 -16.42 4.92
C GLU A 225 -18.21 -16.44 3.64
N ASP A 226 -17.41 -15.40 3.40
CA ASP A 226 -16.51 -15.31 2.25
C ASP A 226 -15.43 -16.40 2.31
N PHE A 227 -14.92 -16.67 3.52
CA PHE A 227 -13.99 -17.78 3.76
C PHE A 227 -14.63 -19.13 3.40
N LYS A 228 -15.84 -19.42 3.90
CA LYS A 228 -16.56 -20.67 3.59
C LYS A 228 -16.85 -20.81 2.09
N LEU A 229 -17.23 -19.72 1.42
CA LEU A 229 -17.43 -19.70 -0.02
C LEU A 229 -16.13 -20.06 -0.76
N PHE A 230 -14.99 -19.49 -0.35
CA PHE A 230 -13.70 -19.82 -0.90
C PHE A 230 -13.35 -21.31 -0.71
N ILE A 231 -13.42 -21.83 0.51
CA ILE A 231 -13.13 -23.25 0.79
C ILE A 231 -14.02 -24.18 -0.05
N ASN A 232 -15.32 -23.89 -0.14
CA ASN A 232 -16.28 -24.67 -0.94
C ASN A 232 -15.97 -24.59 -2.44
N PHE A 233 -15.65 -23.40 -2.94
CA PHE A 233 -15.27 -23.20 -4.35
C PHE A 233 -14.02 -24.01 -4.72
N ARG A 234 -13.09 -24.18 -3.76
CA ARG A 234 -11.91 -25.01 -3.91
C ARG A 234 -12.15 -26.51 -3.79
N GLY A 235 -13.37 -26.92 -3.41
CA GLY A 235 -13.72 -28.31 -3.17
C GLY A 235 -13.00 -28.92 -1.96
N TRP A 236 -12.47 -28.09 -1.06
CA TRP A 236 -11.79 -28.55 0.15
C TRP A 236 -12.83 -28.88 1.23
N GLY A 237 -12.66 -30.02 1.92
CA GLY A 237 -13.51 -30.34 3.06
C GLY A 237 -13.19 -29.44 4.24
N LEU A 238 -14.19 -28.77 4.84
CA LEU A 238 -13.98 -27.99 6.08
C LEU A 238 -13.37 -28.84 7.21
N CYS A 239 -13.67 -30.15 7.25
CA CYS A 239 -13.11 -31.09 8.21
C CYS A 239 -11.63 -31.44 7.98
N GLU A 240 -11.08 -31.13 6.80
CA GLU A 240 -9.69 -31.40 6.42
C GLU A 240 -8.77 -30.23 6.82
N LEU A 241 -9.34 -29.07 7.13
CA LEU A 241 -8.58 -27.90 7.55
C LEU A 241 -8.16 -28.04 9.01
N SER A 242 -6.88 -27.83 9.26
CA SER A 242 -6.27 -27.95 10.59
C SER A 242 -5.30 -26.81 10.83
N ILE A 243 -5.00 -26.54 12.10
CA ILE A 243 -3.89 -25.68 12.52
C ILE A 243 -2.52 -26.29 12.16
N SER A 244 -2.49 -27.59 11.88
CA SER A 244 -1.33 -28.31 11.34
C SER A 244 -1.39 -28.39 9.82
N ASP A 245 -0.24 -28.60 9.18
CA ASP A 245 -0.18 -28.78 7.72
C ASP A 245 -0.95 -30.05 7.29
N VAL A 246 -1.81 -29.89 6.29
CA VAL A 246 -2.55 -30.97 5.63
C VAL A 246 -2.29 -30.88 4.13
N THR A 247 -1.72 -31.95 3.55
CA THR A 247 -1.52 -32.03 2.09
C THR A 247 -2.69 -32.75 1.46
N ILE A 248 -3.31 -32.12 0.47
CA ILE A 248 -4.46 -32.65 -0.26
C ILE A 248 -4.02 -33.26 -1.60
N ASP A 249 -4.94 -33.99 -2.26
CA ASP A 249 -4.67 -34.73 -3.49
C ASP A 249 -4.13 -33.88 -4.65
N SER A 250 -4.41 -32.57 -4.66
CA SER A 250 -3.85 -31.63 -5.64
C SER A 250 -2.35 -31.37 -5.44
N GLY A 251 -1.76 -31.86 -4.35
CA GLY A 251 -0.39 -31.59 -3.92
C GLY A 251 -0.21 -30.27 -3.17
N GLU A 252 -1.29 -29.48 -2.99
CA GLU A 252 -1.28 -28.27 -2.17
C GLU A 252 -1.21 -28.65 -0.68
N THR A 253 -0.48 -27.88 0.11
CA THR A 253 -0.46 -28.00 1.58
C THR A 253 -1.20 -26.83 2.21
N LEU A 254 -2.22 -27.13 3.01
CA LEU A 254 -3.12 -26.19 3.67
C LEU A 254 -2.82 -26.11 5.17
N ARG A 255 -2.92 -24.92 5.76
CA ARG A 255 -2.86 -24.71 7.21
C ARG A 255 -3.74 -23.53 7.63
N LEU A 256 -4.56 -23.71 8.66
CA LEU A 256 -5.28 -22.61 9.29
C LEU A 256 -4.35 -21.79 10.18
N LEU A 257 -4.35 -20.47 9.97
CA LEU A 257 -3.69 -19.50 10.85
C LEU A 257 -4.68 -18.82 11.81
N GLY A 258 -5.99 -18.92 11.51
CA GLY A 258 -7.08 -18.41 12.33
C GLY A 258 -8.43 -18.77 11.72
N ASN A 259 -9.53 -18.30 12.31
CA ASN A 259 -10.89 -18.69 11.90
C ASN A 259 -11.18 -18.43 10.41
N ASN A 260 -10.69 -17.31 9.87
CA ASN A 260 -10.91 -16.89 8.48
C ASN A 260 -9.58 -16.65 7.74
N HIS A 261 -8.51 -17.32 8.17
CA HIS A 261 -7.16 -17.11 7.66
C HIS A 261 -6.50 -18.46 7.37
N ILE A 262 -6.19 -18.68 6.10
CA ILE A 262 -5.56 -19.92 5.61
C ILE A 262 -4.24 -19.62 4.91
N LEU A 263 -3.27 -20.49 5.13
CA LEU A 263 -2.01 -20.55 4.44
C LEU A 263 -2.04 -21.72 3.47
N ILE A 264 -1.70 -21.46 2.22
CA ILE A 264 -1.71 -22.41 1.11
C ILE A 264 -0.32 -22.44 0.52
N ARG A 265 0.30 -23.61 0.45
CA ARG A 265 1.59 -23.82 -0.23
C ARG A 265 1.35 -24.66 -1.46
N ILE A 266 1.64 -24.05 -2.60
CA ILE A 266 1.45 -24.64 -3.92
C ILE A 266 2.85 -24.98 -4.44
N PRO A 267 3.18 -26.26 -4.68
CA PRO A 267 4.46 -26.60 -5.26
C PRO A 267 4.62 -25.91 -6.62
N ALA A 268 5.84 -25.51 -6.98
CA ALA A 268 6.12 -25.13 -8.35
C ALA A 268 5.68 -26.29 -9.25
N ALA A 269 5.09 -25.98 -10.40
CA ALA A 269 4.80 -27.00 -11.39
C ALA A 269 6.15 -27.66 -11.74
N GLY A 270 6.42 -28.83 -11.13
CA GLY A 270 7.54 -29.65 -11.54
C GLY A 270 7.37 -29.89 -13.03
N ASN A 271 8.48 -29.87 -13.77
CA ASN A 271 8.53 -30.55 -15.06
C ASN A 271 7.91 -31.93 -14.82
N ARG A 272 6.66 -32.10 -15.25
CA ARG A 272 6.06 -33.41 -15.39
C ARG A 272 6.82 -34.04 -16.55
N GLU A 273 7.96 -34.64 -16.23
CA GLU A 273 8.58 -35.67 -17.08
C GLU A 273 7.72 -36.93 -17.06
#